data_AF-A0AAJ5JX37-F1
#
_entry.id   AF-A0AAJ5JX37-F1
#
_cell.length_a   1.000
_cell.length_b   1.000
_cell.length_c   1.000
_cell.angle_alpha   90.00
_cell.angle_beta   90.00
_cell.angle_gamma   90.00
#
_symmetry.space_group_name_H-M   'P 1'
#
loop_
_entity.id
_entity.type
_entity.pdbx_description
1 polymer ?
#
loop_
_entity_poly.entity_id
_entity_poly.type
_entity_poly.pdbx_seq_one_letter_code
_entity_poly.pdbx_strand_id
1 'polypeptide(L)'
;MTLASSVFSAAPTSRERLRHLPTTVRPTVDAADIRVPEGYTVEALVVGLSLPTTLEFAPDGTLFIAEGGSTWPTRPGMPPRILTLDPSGRLEVFATEDLAGPRGFAFRDGALYASAKGGYFSRIVRYDLATRERTVILDCLPNGGWHEPGGPVFGPDGLMYFGQGSVTIQGITGPADFTVDVAKHPLAHDIPGQDITLTGANDWSRDPTAPYPFLTETGPYKPYGTRAEKGEVIQGELWCNAAVWRSRPDGSEPELLAWGIRNPWGMTFDEDGELYVVDLCMEEKDPRPVGQDPGKVWRVKNARVPHGSVETPEWFGFPDIAGDGLPVWDEKHRPLRGPLPQPLIENPPPWAGPAVYLNEPHTGNGKIAYCPHDAFGRRGRLFLCQFGTYWPLNSMRPDQQNNGFNVVAIDPQTGEAENFMRNRVPGPASAHPGQGGLERPVDCAFSPDGRSLYVLDFGVNAANKRNVVAYAHTGVLWRVTRQ
;
A
#
# COMPACT_ATOMS: atom_id res chain seq x y z
N MET A 1 10.14 -19.06 -26.26
CA MET A 1 11.40 -19.59 -25.70
C MET A 1 11.08 -20.02 -24.29
N THR A 2 10.92 -21.32 -24.07
CA THR A 2 10.54 -21.91 -22.77
C THR A 2 11.68 -21.68 -21.79
N LEU A 3 11.53 -20.70 -20.90
CA LEU A 3 12.43 -20.57 -19.75
C LEU A 3 12.25 -21.83 -18.92
N ALA A 4 13.31 -22.63 -18.84
CA ALA A 4 13.38 -23.77 -17.93
C ALA A 4 12.96 -23.30 -16.54
N SER A 5 11.98 -23.98 -15.95
CA SER A 5 11.59 -23.82 -14.55
C SER A 5 12.79 -24.22 -13.69
N SER A 6 13.70 -23.28 -13.42
CA SER A 6 14.68 -23.45 -12.37
C SER A 6 13.89 -23.52 -11.06
N VAL A 7 13.71 -24.74 -10.56
CA VAL A 7 13.13 -24.97 -9.24
C VAL A 7 14.09 -24.35 -8.23
N PHE A 8 13.79 -23.13 -7.79
CA PHE A 8 14.41 -22.57 -6.59
C PHE A 8 13.82 -23.35 -5.42
N SER A 9 14.50 -24.40 -4.99
CA SER A 9 14.15 -25.12 -3.77
C SER A 9 14.64 -24.29 -2.58
N ALA A 10 13.72 -23.69 -1.81
CA ALA A 10 14.07 -23.34 -0.44
C ALA A 10 14.24 -24.66 0.33
N ALA A 11 15.40 -24.87 0.93
CA ALA A 11 15.61 -26.01 1.81
C ALA A 11 15.31 -25.59 3.25
N PRO A 12 14.56 -26.40 4.02
CA PRO A 12 14.50 -26.25 5.47
C PRO A 12 15.92 -26.13 6.03
N THR A 13 16.13 -25.15 6.90
CA THR A 13 17.48 -24.78 7.37
C THR A 13 17.47 -24.47 8.87
N SER A 14 18.65 -24.42 9.49
CA SER A 14 18.75 -24.09 10.92
C SER A 14 18.47 -22.61 11.18
N ARG A 15 18.02 -22.28 12.40
CA ARG A 15 17.85 -20.88 12.85
C ARG A 15 19.14 -20.07 12.69
N GLU A 16 20.29 -20.69 12.94
CA GLU A 16 21.60 -20.06 12.74
C GLU A 16 21.85 -19.68 11.27
N ARG A 17 21.47 -20.54 10.32
CA ARG A 17 21.61 -20.22 8.89
C ARG A 17 20.65 -19.11 8.45
N LEU A 18 19.46 -19.00 9.04
CA LEU A 18 18.54 -17.89 8.74
C LEU A 18 19.10 -16.53 9.17
N ARG A 19 20.08 -16.49 10.08
CA ARG A 19 20.70 -15.23 10.54
C ARG A 19 21.62 -14.58 9.52
N HIS A 20 22.06 -15.31 8.50
CA HIS A 20 23.05 -14.84 7.55
C HIS A 20 22.48 -14.83 6.13
N LEU A 21 22.32 -13.63 5.58
CA LEU A 21 21.95 -13.49 4.17
C LEU A 21 23.19 -13.32 3.30
N PRO A 22 23.18 -13.82 2.05
CA PRO A 22 24.30 -13.72 1.12
C PRO A 22 24.43 -12.31 0.49
N THR A 23 23.89 -11.28 1.12
CA THR A 23 23.83 -9.90 0.62
C THR A 23 24.55 -8.95 1.57
N THR A 24 25.29 -7.99 1.01
CA THR A 24 26.07 -7.03 1.80
C THR A 24 25.22 -5.91 2.41
N VAL A 25 24.02 -5.67 1.87
CA VAL A 25 23.13 -4.59 2.34
C VAL A 25 22.27 -4.99 3.53
N ARG A 26 22.07 -6.30 3.77
CA ARG A 26 21.41 -6.86 4.95
C ARG A 26 22.09 -8.19 5.31
N PRO A 27 23.35 -8.18 5.77
CA PRO A 27 24.10 -9.41 6.00
C PRO A 27 23.56 -10.23 7.19
N THR A 28 22.83 -9.57 8.10
CA THR A 28 22.34 -10.16 9.35
C THR A 28 20.83 -10.05 9.46
N VAL A 29 20.19 -11.10 9.97
CA VAL A 29 18.79 -11.13 10.41
C VAL A 29 18.77 -11.64 11.85
N ASP A 30 18.27 -10.86 12.80
CA ASP A 30 18.19 -11.27 14.20
C ASP A 30 16.93 -10.73 14.89
N ALA A 31 16.09 -11.67 15.31
CA ALA A 31 14.88 -11.38 16.05
C ALA A 31 15.16 -10.74 17.42
N ALA A 32 16.37 -10.92 17.97
CA ALA A 32 16.78 -10.29 19.22
C ALA A 32 16.80 -8.75 19.13
N ASP A 33 16.95 -8.17 17.95
CA ASP A 33 16.96 -6.72 17.72
C ASP A 33 15.55 -6.11 17.61
N ILE A 34 14.52 -6.96 17.68
CA ILE A 34 13.11 -6.58 17.63
C ILE A 34 12.53 -6.63 19.05
N ARG A 35 11.71 -5.63 19.39
CA ARG A 35 10.89 -5.58 20.60
C ARG A 35 9.45 -5.89 20.24
N VAL A 36 8.85 -6.77 21.03
CA VAL A 36 7.42 -7.06 21.09
C VAL A 36 6.96 -6.96 22.55
N PRO A 37 5.65 -6.80 22.85
CA PRO A 37 5.13 -6.81 24.20
C PRO A 37 5.55 -8.06 25.01
N GLU A 38 5.52 -7.93 26.32
CA GLU A 38 5.72 -9.06 27.23
C GLU A 38 4.70 -10.18 26.93
N GLY A 39 5.15 -11.44 27.00
CA GLY A 39 4.36 -12.61 26.63
C GLY A 39 4.33 -12.93 25.14
N TYR A 40 5.13 -12.25 24.31
CA TYR A 40 5.28 -12.58 22.89
C TYR A 40 6.74 -12.87 22.53
N THR A 41 6.93 -13.73 21.52
CA THR A 41 8.23 -13.98 20.89
C THR A 41 8.17 -13.77 19.41
N VAL A 42 9.29 -13.35 18.83
CA VAL A 42 9.49 -13.16 17.39
C VAL A 42 10.55 -14.12 16.87
N GLU A 43 10.33 -14.67 15.68
CA GLU A 43 11.33 -15.42 14.92
C GLU A 43 11.23 -15.15 13.41
N ALA A 44 12.34 -15.33 12.69
CA ALA A 44 12.33 -15.33 11.22
C ALA A 44 11.98 -16.73 10.70
N LEU A 45 11.05 -16.81 9.73
CA LEU A 45 10.63 -18.06 9.10
C LEU A 45 11.19 -18.22 7.68
N VAL A 46 11.17 -17.13 6.91
CA VAL A 46 11.71 -17.09 5.55
C VAL A 46 12.58 -15.84 5.44
N VAL A 47 13.77 -15.99 4.87
CA VAL A 47 14.70 -14.88 4.66
C VAL A 47 15.16 -14.89 3.21
N GLY A 48 15.53 -13.72 2.67
CA GLY A 48 16.03 -13.61 1.31
C GLY A 48 14.92 -13.52 0.26
N LEU A 49 13.71 -13.11 0.67
CA LEU A 49 12.64 -12.76 -0.25
C LEU A 49 13.01 -11.51 -1.05
N SER A 50 12.53 -11.41 -2.27
CA SER A 50 12.79 -10.29 -3.17
C SER A 50 11.58 -9.39 -3.33
N LEU A 51 11.58 -8.23 -2.64
CA LEU A 51 10.51 -7.24 -2.77
C LEU A 51 9.11 -7.85 -2.53
N PRO A 52 8.89 -8.54 -1.39
CA PRO A 52 7.58 -9.11 -1.12
C PRO A 52 6.57 -8.02 -0.77
N THR A 53 5.32 -8.14 -1.23
CA THR A 53 4.31 -7.08 -1.11
C THR A 53 3.07 -7.47 -0.31
N THR A 54 2.75 -8.76 -0.26
CA THR A 54 1.57 -9.25 0.46
C THR A 54 1.70 -10.71 0.83
N LEU A 55 0.94 -11.13 1.84
CA LEU A 55 0.74 -12.53 2.19
C LEU A 55 -0.73 -12.82 2.48
N GLU A 56 -1.14 -14.08 2.35
CA GLU A 56 -2.50 -14.52 2.67
C GLU A 56 -2.52 -16.01 3.01
N PHE A 57 -3.30 -16.39 4.03
CA PHE A 57 -3.46 -17.79 4.41
C PHE A 57 -4.61 -18.45 3.65
N ALA A 58 -4.37 -19.67 3.16
CA ALA A 58 -5.45 -20.60 2.86
C ALA A 58 -5.93 -21.32 4.15
N PRO A 59 -7.16 -21.87 4.15
CA PRO A 59 -7.73 -22.56 5.31
C PRO A 59 -6.91 -23.78 5.79
N ASP A 60 -6.12 -24.40 4.92
CA ASP A 60 -5.26 -25.55 5.26
C ASP A 60 -3.94 -25.14 5.93
N GLY A 61 -3.71 -23.84 6.13
CA GLY A 61 -2.49 -23.29 6.72
C GLY A 61 -1.38 -22.99 5.70
N THR A 62 -1.59 -23.24 4.41
CA THR A 62 -0.67 -22.81 3.35
C THR A 62 -0.66 -21.29 3.28
N LEU A 63 0.53 -20.69 3.34
CA LEU A 63 0.71 -19.25 3.24
C LEU A 63 1.14 -18.87 1.81
N PHE A 64 0.37 -18.02 1.16
CA PHE A 64 0.74 -17.41 -0.12
C PHE A 64 1.54 -16.14 0.12
N ILE A 65 2.58 -15.90 -0.69
CA ILE A 65 3.46 -14.73 -0.56
C ILE A 65 3.71 -14.14 -1.96
N ALA A 66 3.41 -12.86 -2.15
CA ALA A 66 3.77 -12.15 -3.36
C ALA A 66 5.25 -11.78 -3.31
N GLU A 67 5.96 -11.98 -4.42
CA GLU A 67 7.37 -11.65 -4.54
C GLU A 67 7.66 -11.06 -5.93
N GLY A 68 8.65 -10.17 -6.01
CA GLY A 68 8.93 -9.42 -7.24
C GLY A 68 7.82 -8.44 -7.57
N GLY A 69 7.03 -8.06 -6.56
CA GLY A 69 5.99 -7.05 -6.62
C GLY A 69 6.52 -5.68 -6.22
N SER A 70 6.19 -4.68 -7.01
CA SER A 70 6.30 -3.22 -6.84
C SER A 70 6.82 -2.63 -8.15
N THR A 71 6.10 -1.65 -8.69
CA THR A 71 6.55 -0.90 -9.88
C THR A 71 7.59 0.15 -9.53
N TRP A 72 7.83 0.35 -8.23
CA TRP A 72 8.54 1.49 -7.69
C TRP A 72 9.53 1.06 -6.59
N PRO A 73 10.80 1.53 -6.61
CA PRO A 73 11.53 2.33 -7.59
C PRO A 73 12.36 1.42 -8.52
N THR A 74 13.39 1.94 -9.21
CA THR A 74 14.36 1.18 -10.03
C THR A 74 14.73 -0.15 -9.35
N ARG A 75 14.12 -1.23 -9.84
CA ARG A 75 14.31 -2.57 -9.30
C ARG A 75 15.17 -3.41 -10.23
N PRO A 76 15.93 -4.38 -9.70
CA PRO A 76 16.44 -5.47 -10.51
C PRO A 76 15.28 -6.16 -11.24
N GLY A 77 15.45 -6.48 -12.53
CA GLY A 77 14.45 -7.24 -13.28
C GLY A 77 14.30 -8.63 -12.65
N MET A 78 13.18 -8.86 -11.97
CA MET A 78 12.86 -10.13 -11.31
C MET A 78 11.51 -10.64 -11.80
N PRO A 79 11.36 -11.96 -12.02
CA PRO A 79 10.05 -12.55 -12.29
C PRO A 79 9.11 -12.24 -11.13
N PRO A 80 7.93 -11.65 -11.39
CA PRO A 80 6.90 -11.52 -10.37
C PRO A 80 6.29 -12.90 -10.08
N ARG A 81 6.34 -13.32 -8.82
CA ARG A 81 6.00 -14.66 -8.36
C ARG A 81 4.93 -14.62 -7.29
N ILE A 82 4.12 -15.66 -7.28
CA ILE A 82 3.30 -16.07 -6.14
C ILE A 82 3.98 -17.31 -5.58
N LEU A 83 4.43 -17.24 -4.34
CA LEU A 83 5.04 -18.35 -3.61
C LEU A 83 4.01 -18.97 -2.68
N THR A 84 4.17 -20.26 -2.37
CA THR A 84 3.45 -20.93 -1.27
C THR A 84 4.44 -21.49 -0.27
N LEU A 85 4.19 -21.25 1.01
CA LEU A 85 4.85 -21.88 2.14
C LEU A 85 3.83 -22.80 2.83
N ASP A 86 4.01 -24.11 2.69
CA ASP A 86 3.11 -25.07 3.33
C ASP A 86 3.42 -25.28 4.83
N PRO A 87 2.53 -25.90 5.62
CA PRO A 87 2.77 -26.15 7.04
C PRO A 87 4.00 -27.04 7.35
N SER A 88 4.52 -27.77 6.36
CA SER A 88 5.77 -28.55 6.50
C SER A 88 7.03 -27.69 6.34
N GLY A 89 6.88 -26.43 5.93
CA GLY A 89 7.97 -25.50 5.65
C GLY A 89 8.50 -25.57 4.22
N ARG A 90 7.79 -26.23 3.29
CA ARG A 90 8.18 -26.26 1.88
C ARG A 90 7.76 -24.96 1.21
N LEU A 91 8.72 -24.24 0.63
CA LEU A 91 8.48 -23.08 -0.23
C LEU A 91 8.53 -23.50 -1.70
N GLU A 92 7.52 -23.13 -2.48
CA GLU A 92 7.48 -23.36 -3.92
C GLU A 92 6.92 -22.15 -4.68
N VAL A 93 7.22 -22.07 -5.98
CA VAL A 93 6.57 -21.10 -6.88
C VAL A 93 5.23 -21.69 -7.32
N PHE A 94 4.15 -21.05 -6.92
CA PHE A 94 2.79 -21.43 -7.29
C PHE A 94 2.44 -20.93 -8.70
N ALA A 95 2.69 -19.63 -8.95
CA ALA A 95 2.41 -18.98 -10.21
C ALA A 95 3.37 -17.80 -10.49
N THR A 96 3.37 -17.31 -11.71
CA THR A 96 4.05 -16.08 -12.13
C THR A 96 3.06 -15.12 -12.76
N GLU A 97 3.29 -13.82 -12.58
CA GLU A 97 2.51 -12.75 -13.20
C GLU A 97 3.30 -12.08 -14.32
N ASP A 98 2.58 -11.55 -15.30
CA ASP A 98 3.09 -10.88 -16.51
C ASP A 98 3.08 -9.34 -16.39
N LEU A 99 2.34 -8.77 -15.44
CA LEU A 99 2.50 -7.37 -15.04
C LEU A 99 3.69 -7.21 -14.08
N ALA A 100 3.93 -6.01 -13.56
CA ALA A 100 4.98 -5.76 -12.57
C ALA A 100 4.70 -6.35 -11.17
N GLY A 101 3.84 -7.38 -11.11
CA GLY A 101 3.68 -8.32 -10.01
C GLY A 101 2.39 -8.18 -9.21
N PRO A 102 2.13 -9.19 -8.35
CA PRO A 102 1.01 -9.17 -7.42
C PRO A 102 1.18 -8.11 -6.32
N ARG A 103 0.06 -7.63 -5.78
CA ARG A 103 -0.03 -6.52 -4.81
C ARG A 103 -0.89 -6.84 -3.61
N GLY A 104 -1.97 -7.57 -3.79
CA GLY A 104 -2.79 -8.09 -2.71
C GLY A 104 -3.41 -9.42 -3.06
N PHE A 105 -3.69 -10.19 -2.01
CA PHE A 105 -4.26 -11.51 -2.08
C PHE A 105 -5.51 -11.60 -1.23
N ALA A 106 -6.44 -12.43 -1.66
CA ALA A 106 -7.52 -12.92 -0.82
C ALA A 106 -7.86 -14.36 -1.20
N PHE A 107 -8.08 -15.20 -0.20
CA PHE A 107 -8.59 -16.54 -0.43
C PHE A 107 -10.12 -16.54 -0.47
N ARG A 108 -10.72 -17.25 -1.42
CA ARG A 108 -12.15 -17.56 -1.41
C ARG A 108 -12.46 -18.82 -2.23
N ASP A 109 -13.29 -19.70 -1.67
CA ASP A 109 -13.92 -20.84 -2.36
C ASP A 109 -12.91 -21.68 -3.18
N GLY A 110 -11.76 -22.01 -2.58
CA GLY A 110 -10.73 -22.83 -3.22
C GLY A 110 -9.91 -22.09 -4.29
N ALA A 111 -10.00 -20.76 -4.32
CA ALA A 111 -9.25 -19.91 -5.23
C ALA A 111 -8.47 -18.81 -4.51
N LEU A 112 -7.34 -18.43 -5.10
CA LEU A 112 -6.60 -17.24 -4.72
C LEU A 112 -6.93 -16.12 -5.69
N TYR A 113 -7.44 -15.01 -5.17
CA TYR A 113 -7.59 -13.77 -5.91
C TYR A 113 -6.35 -12.92 -5.71
N ALA A 114 -5.83 -12.33 -6.78
CA ALA A 114 -4.65 -11.48 -6.75
C ALA A 114 -4.87 -10.19 -7.52
N SER A 115 -4.57 -9.05 -6.90
CA SER A 115 -4.43 -7.79 -7.64
C SER A 115 -3.01 -7.71 -8.23
N ALA A 116 -2.91 -7.23 -9.46
CA ALA A 116 -1.64 -7.02 -10.15
C ALA A 116 -1.63 -5.65 -10.84
N LYS A 117 -0.48 -4.97 -10.86
CA LYS A 117 -0.30 -3.65 -11.48
C LYS A 117 0.81 -3.68 -12.51
N GLY A 118 0.62 -3.01 -13.65
CA GLY A 118 1.69 -2.74 -14.61
C GLY A 118 1.26 -1.80 -15.73
N GLY A 119 2.14 -0.89 -16.12
CA GLY A 119 1.84 0.10 -17.14
C GLY A 119 0.80 1.10 -16.66
N TYR A 120 -0.26 1.28 -17.47
CA TYR A 120 -1.40 2.17 -17.19
C TYR A 120 -2.51 1.55 -16.34
N PHE A 121 -2.44 0.25 -16.08
CA PHE A 121 -3.57 -0.48 -15.54
C PHE A 121 -3.18 -1.41 -14.39
N SER A 122 -4.21 -1.73 -13.61
CA SER A 122 -4.21 -2.87 -12.72
C SER A 122 -5.35 -3.81 -13.08
N ARG A 123 -5.29 -5.02 -12.52
CA ARG A 123 -6.30 -6.06 -12.70
C ARG A 123 -6.43 -6.91 -11.46
N ILE A 124 -7.55 -7.62 -11.37
CA ILE A 124 -7.74 -8.71 -10.41
C ILE A 124 -7.84 -10.01 -11.20
N VAL A 125 -7.05 -10.99 -10.77
CA VAL A 125 -7.01 -12.33 -11.36
C VAL A 125 -7.39 -13.36 -10.31
N ARG A 126 -8.01 -14.45 -10.74
CA ARG A 126 -8.35 -15.61 -9.92
C ARG A 126 -7.49 -16.79 -10.34
N TYR A 127 -6.92 -17.48 -9.37
CA TYR A 127 -6.25 -18.76 -9.54
C TYR A 127 -7.06 -19.84 -8.86
N ASP A 128 -7.50 -20.84 -9.62
CA ASP A 128 -8.05 -22.06 -9.05
C ASP A 128 -6.92 -22.88 -8.41
N LEU A 129 -7.01 -23.23 -7.13
CA LEU A 129 -5.88 -23.85 -6.43
C LEU A 129 -5.66 -25.31 -6.81
N ALA A 130 -6.71 -26.01 -7.25
CA ALA A 130 -6.62 -27.41 -7.63
C ALA A 130 -6.01 -27.58 -9.02
N THR A 131 -6.46 -26.78 -9.98
CA THR A 131 -6.04 -26.85 -11.39
C THR A 131 -4.88 -25.92 -11.73
N ARG A 132 -4.62 -24.90 -10.89
CA ARG A 132 -3.73 -23.76 -11.15
C ARG A 132 -4.15 -22.91 -12.36
N GLU A 133 -5.39 -23.03 -12.81
CA GLU A 133 -5.93 -22.22 -13.89
C GLU A 133 -6.02 -20.75 -13.46
N ARG A 134 -5.60 -19.84 -14.35
CA ARG A 134 -5.63 -18.40 -14.15
C ARG A 134 -6.73 -17.77 -15.00
N THR A 135 -7.60 -17.00 -14.38
CA THR A 135 -8.68 -16.24 -15.03
C THR A 135 -8.57 -14.76 -14.68
N VAL A 136 -8.71 -13.87 -15.66
CA VAL A 136 -8.82 -12.43 -15.39
C VAL A 136 -10.26 -12.12 -15.00
N ILE A 137 -10.46 -11.49 -13.84
CA ILE A 137 -11.77 -11.18 -13.25
C ILE A 137 -12.16 -9.74 -13.56
N LEU A 138 -11.25 -8.81 -13.28
CA LEU A 138 -11.38 -7.40 -13.62
C LEU A 138 -10.10 -6.97 -14.31
N ASP A 139 -10.21 -6.25 -15.42
CA ASP A 139 -9.06 -5.76 -16.21
C ASP A 139 -9.20 -4.27 -16.49
N CYS A 140 -8.11 -3.66 -16.99
CA CYS A 140 -8.07 -2.26 -17.42
C CYS A 140 -8.49 -1.26 -16.32
N LEU A 141 -8.31 -1.59 -15.04
CA LEU A 141 -8.57 -0.65 -13.94
C LEU A 141 -7.50 0.46 -14.00
N PRO A 142 -7.87 1.74 -14.15
CA PRO A 142 -6.92 2.84 -14.31
C PRO A 142 -5.91 2.90 -13.17
N ASN A 143 -4.63 2.70 -13.48
CA ASN A 143 -3.55 2.68 -12.53
C ASN A 143 -2.21 2.96 -13.24
N GLY A 144 -1.86 4.23 -13.41
CA GLY A 144 -0.67 4.62 -14.19
C GLY A 144 0.46 5.26 -13.39
N GLY A 145 0.20 5.62 -12.13
CA GLY A 145 1.07 6.54 -11.38
C GLY A 145 1.68 5.95 -10.12
N TRP A 146 1.85 6.83 -9.13
CA TRP A 146 2.64 6.58 -7.93
C TRP A 146 2.07 5.46 -7.06
N HIS A 147 0.76 5.47 -6.82
CA HIS A 147 0.15 4.61 -5.82
C HIS A 147 -0.34 3.28 -6.37
N GLU A 148 -0.39 2.31 -5.49
CA GLU A 148 -0.60 0.91 -5.82
C GLU A 148 -2.07 0.50 -5.59
N PRO A 149 -2.61 -0.51 -6.31
CA PRO A 149 -3.95 -1.03 -6.05
C PRO A 149 -4.01 -1.74 -4.70
N GLY A 150 -5.14 -1.65 -4.02
CA GLY A 150 -5.39 -2.34 -2.75
C GLY A 150 -6.38 -3.48 -2.88
N GLY A 151 -6.37 -4.36 -1.88
CA GLY A 151 -7.15 -5.59 -1.90
C GLY A 151 -6.68 -6.57 -3.01
N PRO A 152 -7.52 -7.52 -3.42
CA PRO A 152 -8.90 -7.70 -2.96
C PRO A 152 -8.97 -8.14 -1.50
N VAL A 153 -10.14 -7.96 -0.88
CA VAL A 153 -10.59 -8.67 0.34
C VAL A 153 -12.05 -9.04 0.16
N PHE A 154 -12.53 -10.04 0.91
CA PHE A 154 -13.94 -10.44 0.86
C PHE A 154 -14.67 -10.02 2.13
N GLY A 155 -15.81 -9.36 1.95
CA GLY A 155 -16.69 -8.98 3.05
C GLY A 155 -17.56 -10.14 3.54
N PRO A 156 -18.20 -10.00 4.72
CA PRO A 156 -19.14 -10.99 5.25
C PRO A 156 -20.40 -11.16 4.38
N ASP A 157 -20.68 -10.17 3.52
CA ASP A 157 -21.73 -10.20 2.49
C ASP A 157 -21.37 -11.08 1.27
N GLY A 158 -20.14 -11.59 1.22
CA GLY A 158 -19.65 -12.41 0.12
C GLY A 158 -19.15 -11.64 -1.09
N LEU A 159 -19.12 -10.30 -1.04
CA LEU A 159 -18.64 -9.46 -2.13
C LEU A 159 -17.12 -9.26 -2.06
N MET A 160 -16.54 -8.94 -3.21
CA MET A 160 -15.13 -8.61 -3.34
C MET A 160 -14.96 -7.10 -3.23
N TYR A 161 -14.08 -6.65 -2.34
CA TYR A 161 -13.74 -5.26 -2.11
C TYR A 161 -12.30 -5.00 -2.54
N PHE A 162 -12.04 -3.90 -3.22
CA PHE A 162 -10.72 -3.56 -3.75
C PHE A 162 -10.57 -2.06 -3.94
N GLY A 163 -9.34 -1.59 -4.12
CA GLY A 163 -9.04 -0.17 -4.20
C GLY A 163 -8.09 0.19 -5.34
N GLN A 164 -8.21 1.43 -5.82
CA GLN A 164 -7.28 2.04 -6.77
C GLN A 164 -6.61 3.24 -6.12
N GLY A 165 -5.28 3.22 -6.06
CA GLY A 165 -4.49 4.38 -5.64
C GLY A 165 -4.60 5.54 -6.63
N SER A 166 -4.29 6.74 -6.16
CA SER A 166 -4.13 7.90 -7.04
C SER A 166 -2.95 7.73 -7.99
N VAL A 167 -3.10 8.27 -9.19
CA VAL A 167 -1.98 8.46 -10.13
C VAL A 167 -1.01 9.47 -9.55
N THR A 168 -1.52 10.58 -9.03
CA THR A 168 -0.69 11.70 -8.57
C THR A 168 -0.30 11.55 -7.10
N ILE A 169 0.83 12.13 -6.72
CA ILE A 169 1.20 12.24 -5.32
C ILE A 169 0.26 13.23 -4.62
N GLN A 170 -0.10 14.36 -5.26
CA GLN A 170 -0.75 15.51 -4.62
C GLN A 170 -1.84 16.19 -5.47
N GLY A 171 -2.58 15.45 -6.30
CA GLY A 171 -3.72 15.96 -7.07
C GLY A 171 -3.41 16.61 -8.42
N ILE A 172 -2.12 16.84 -8.74
CA ILE A 172 -1.68 17.35 -10.05
C ILE A 172 -0.59 16.43 -10.59
N THR A 173 -0.74 15.98 -11.83
CA THR A 173 0.23 15.12 -12.53
C THR A 173 1.55 15.87 -12.75
N GLY A 174 2.66 15.28 -12.31
CA GLY A 174 4.00 15.84 -12.48
C GLY A 174 5.09 14.77 -12.58
N PRO A 175 6.31 15.12 -12.99
CA PRO A 175 7.42 14.16 -13.16
C PRO A 175 7.77 13.40 -11.87
N ALA A 176 7.52 14.07 -10.74
CA ALA A 176 7.66 13.54 -9.39
C ALA A 176 6.79 12.28 -9.18
N ASP A 177 5.60 12.21 -9.76
CA ASP A 177 4.64 11.09 -9.60
C ASP A 177 5.09 9.81 -10.29
N PHE A 178 6.09 9.90 -11.17
CA PHE A 178 6.55 8.78 -11.97
C PHE A 178 8.02 8.45 -11.76
N THR A 179 8.72 9.14 -10.83
CA THR A 179 10.16 9.16 -10.45
C THR A 179 11.25 8.99 -11.52
N VAL A 180 10.91 8.57 -12.74
CA VAL A 180 11.75 8.33 -13.90
C VAL A 180 10.99 8.37 -15.22
N ASP A 181 9.64 8.37 -15.29
CA ASP A 181 9.02 8.32 -16.64
C ASP A 181 7.54 8.70 -16.80
N VAL A 182 7.19 9.99 -16.65
CA VAL A 182 5.92 10.49 -17.21
C VAL A 182 5.89 10.33 -18.73
N ALA A 183 7.03 10.19 -19.42
CA ALA A 183 7.08 9.96 -20.87
C ALA A 183 6.60 8.55 -21.26
N LYS A 184 6.68 7.56 -20.36
CA LYS A 184 6.03 6.25 -20.53
C LYS A 184 4.53 6.32 -20.30
N HIS A 185 4.07 7.24 -19.47
CA HIS A 185 2.67 7.37 -19.07
C HIS A 185 2.06 8.78 -19.28
N PRO A 186 2.24 9.45 -20.43
CA PRO A 186 1.90 10.87 -20.58
C PRO A 186 0.41 11.16 -20.40
N LEU A 187 -0.44 10.15 -20.57
CA LEU A 187 -1.89 10.26 -20.43
C LEU A 187 -2.40 9.89 -19.03
N ALA A 188 -1.54 9.41 -18.13
CA ALA A 188 -1.98 9.03 -16.79
C ALA A 188 -2.37 10.28 -15.98
N HIS A 189 -3.55 10.24 -15.38
CA HIS A 189 -4.08 11.28 -14.51
C HIS A 189 -5.10 10.67 -13.55
N ASP A 190 -5.38 11.35 -12.45
CA ASP A 190 -6.47 10.95 -11.57
C ASP A 190 -7.82 11.18 -12.25
N ILE A 191 -8.75 10.26 -12.00
CA ILE A 191 -10.16 10.36 -12.40
C ILE A 191 -10.98 10.51 -11.12
N PRO A 192 -11.91 11.50 -11.01
CA PRO A 192 -12.72 11.69 -9.82
C PRO A 192 -13.89 10.69 -9.76
N GLY A 193 -14.39 10.41 -8.55
CA GLY A 193 -15.53 9.51 -8.33
C GLY A 193 -16.90 10.16 -8.47
N GLN A 194 -16.95 11.49 -8.53
CA GLN A 194 -18.14 12.31 -8.74
C GLN A 194 -17.75 13.53 -9.56
N ASP A 195 -18.73 14.18 -10.17
CA ASP A 195 -18.51 15.45 -10.87
C ASP A 195 -17.94 16.51 -9.92
N ILE A 196 -16.88 17.16 -10.37
CA ILE A 196 -16.24 18.26 -9.65
C ILE A 196 -15.98 19.43 -10.59
N THR A 197 -15.97 20.62 -10.02
CA THR A 197 -15.62 21.88 -10.66
C THR A 197 -14.24 22.31 -10.17
N LEU A 198 -13.35 22.63 -11.10
CA LEU A 198 -11.98 23.03 -10.80
C LEU A 198 -11.86 24.53 -10.56
N THR A 199 -10.97 24.90 -9.64
CA THR A 199 -10.66 26.31 -9.34
C THR A 199 -9.89 27.02 -10.45
N GLY A 200 -9.34 26.27 -11.42
CA GLY A 200 -8.37 26.73 -12.41
C GLY A 200 -6.93 26.82 -11.88
N ALA A 201 -6.67 26.30 -10.68
CA ALA A 201 -5.31 26.15 -10.17
C ALA A 201 -4.52 25.18 -11.06
N ASN A 202 -3.30 25.57 -11.40
CA ASN A 202 -2.34 24.79 -12.20
C ASN A 202 -0.97 24.89 -11.55
N ASP A 203 -0.12 23.89 -11.77
CA ASP A 203 1.27 23.92 -11.30
C ASP A 203 2.27 23.81 -12.45
N TRP A 204 3.43 24.42 -12.27
CA TRP A 204 4.51 24.45 -13.23
C TRP A 204 5.58 23.43 -12.88
N SER A 205 5.91 22.55 -13.83
CA SER A 205 7.03 21.63 -13.66
C SER A 205 7.88 21.54 -14.92
N ARG A 206 9.14 21.11 -14.75
CA ARG A 206 10.04 20.86 -15.88
C ARG A 206 9.47 19.72 -16.72
N ASP A 207 9.30 19.96 -18.01
CA ASP A 207 8.91 18.92 -18.96
C ASP A 207 10.10 17.95 -19.19
N PRO A 208 10.00 16.68 -18.76
CA PRO A 208 11.05 15.70 -18.97
C PRO A 208 11.00 15.09 -20.38
N THR A 209 9.97 15.40 -21.18
CA THR A 209 9.81 14.94 -22.57
C THR A 209 10.41 15.91 -23.58
N ALA A 210 10.59 17.17 -23.19
CA ALA A 210 11.18 18.20 -24.04
C ALA A 210 12.72 18.11 -24.08
N PRO A 211 13.37 18.38 -25.23
CA PRO A 211 14.83 18.39 -25.35
C PRO A 211 15.49 19.55 -24.59
N TYR A 212 14.71 20.58 -24.24
CA TYR A 212 15.16 21.78 -23.53
C TYR A 212 14.39 21.90 -22.20
N PRO A 213 14.95 22.57 -21.18
CA PRO A 213 14.38 22.64 -19.84
C PRO A 213 13.22 23.65 -19.74
N PHE A 214 12.26 23.56 -20.66
CA PHE A 214 11.05 24.38 -20.59
C PHE A 214 10.12 23.84 -19.49
N LEU A 215 9.37 24.76 -18.90
CA LEU A 215 8.33 24.43 -17.95
C LEU A 215 7.03 24.21 -18.72
N THR A 216 6.20 23.30 -18.21
CA THR A 216 4.83 23.10 -18.67
C THR A 216 3.88 23.22 -17.49
N GLU A 217 2.67 23.72 -17.75
CA GLU A 217 1.60 23.81 -16.75
C GLU A 217 0.73 22.56 -16.81
N THR A 218 0.34 22.06 -15.65
CA THR A 218 -0.61 20.94 -15.54
C THR A 218 -1.69 21.27 -14.52
N GLY A 219 -2.94 21.01 -14.89
CA GLY A 219 -4.11 21.12 -14.02
C GLY A 219 -4.39 19.83 -13.25
N PRO A 220 -5.19 19.90 -12.18
CA PRO A 220 -5.63 18.71 -11.46
C PRO A 220 -6.54 17.83 -12.33
N TYR A 221 -6.47 16.51 -12.13
CA TYR A 221 -7.25 15.53 -12.92
C TYR A 221 -7.02 15.62 -14.44
N LYS A 222 -5.86 16.14 -14.87
CA LYS A 222 -5.49 16.24 -16.28
C LYS A 222 -4.20 15.47 -16.58
N PRO A 223 -4.06 14.94 -17.82
CA PRO A 223 -2.78 14.48 -18.33
C PRO A 223 -1.69 15.56 -18.20
N TYR A 224 -0.44 15.11 -18.11
CA TYR A 224 0.70 16.00 -17.98
C TYR A 224 0.76 17.02 -19.14
N GLY A 225 0.99 18.30 -18.80
CA GLY A 225 1.04 19.41 -19.77
C GLY A 225 -0.32 19.92 -20.24
N THR A 226 -1.42 19.44 -19.66
CA THR A 226 -2.77 19.94 -19.94
C THR A 226 -3.25 20.81 -18.80
N ARG A 227 -3.61 22.05 -19.10
CA ARG A 227 -4.10 23.03 -18.13
C ARG A 227 -5.56 22.77 -17.76
N ALA A 228 -5.92 23.12 -16.53
CA ALA A 228 -7.30 23.27 -16.09
C ALA A 228 -7.76 24.73 -16.21
N GLU A 229 -9.04 24.92 -16.52
CA GLU A 229 -9.69 26.24 -16.52
C GLU A 229 -10.55 26.44 -15.26
N LYS A 230 -10.74 27.70 -14.86
CA LYS A 230 -11.63 28.01 -13.73
C LYS A 230 -13.07 27.72 -14.12
N GLY A 231 -13.79 26.98 -13.27
CA GLY A 231 -15.18 26.57 -13.53
C GLY A 231 -15.28 25.38 -14.48
N GLU A 232 -14.15 24.78 -14.89
CA GLU A 232 -14.14 23.56 -15.68
C GLU A 232 -14.71 22.40 -14.85
N VAL A 233 -15.65 21.66 -15.44
CA VAL A 233 -16.24 20.48 -14.81
C VAL A 233 -15.51 19.22 -15.30
N ILE A 234 -14.98 18.44 -14.36
CA ILE A 234 -14.47 17.09 -14.63
C ILE A 234 -15.55 16.10 -14.20
N GLN A 235 -15.99 15.28 -15.14
CA GLN A 235 -17.02 14.27 -14.90
C GLN A 235 -16.45 13.13 -14.06
N GLY A 236 -17.25 12.62 -13.12
CA GLY A 236 -16.92 11.37 -12.44
C GLY A 236 -17.10 10.18 -13.38
N GLU A 237 -16.21 9.19 -13.31
CA GLU A 237 -16.29 8.01 -14.17
C GLU A 237 -16.23 6.69 -13.37
N LEU A 238 -16.80 5.64 -13.96
CA LEU A 238 -16.58 4.28 -13.48
C LEU A 238 -15.08 3.95 -13.57
N TRP A 239 -14.56 3.33 -12.51
CA TRP A 239 -13.12 3.10 -12.33
C TRP A 239 -12.27 4.36 -12.10
N CYS A 240 -12.80 5.29 -11.31
CA CYS A 240 -12.04 6.38 -10.73
C CYS A 240 -10.85 5.93 -9.84
N ASN A 241 -9.91 6.86 -9.64
CA ASN A 241 -8.73 6.68 -8.80
C ASN A 241 -8.99 7.17 -7.37
N ALA A 242 -8.02 6.91 -6.48
CA ALA A 242 -8.12 7.24 -5.06
C ALA A 242 -9.42 6.70 -4.43
N ALA A 243 -9.78 5.46 -4.76
CA ALA A 243 -11.14 4.95 -4.60
C ALA A 243 -11.21 3.51 -4.11
N VAL A 244 -12.32 3.19 -3.45
CA VAL A 244 -12.67 1.86 -2.94
C VAL A 244 -13.96 1.41 -3.59
N TRP A 245 -13.90 0.22 -4.16
CA TRP A 245 -14.96 -0.41 -4.95
C TRP A 245 -15.36 -1.72 -4.29
N ARG A 246 -16.59 -2.18 -4.59
CA ARG A 246 -16.98 -3.58 -4.43
C ARG A 246 -17.61 -4.14 -5.70
N SER A 247 -17.57 -5.46 -5.85
CA SER A 247 -18.24 -6.19 -6.93
C SER A 247 -18.61 -7.61 -6.48
N ARG A 248 -19.34 -8.35 -7.31
CA ARG A 248 -19.41 -9.81 -7.18
C ARG A 248 -18.02 -10.44 -7.34
N PRO A 249 -17.79 -11.67 -6.82
CA PRO A 249 -16.49 -12.36 -6.97
C PRO A 249 -16.06 -12.66 -8.41
N ASP A 250 -16.97 -12.58 -9.39
CA ASP A 250 -16.68 -12.72 -10.82
C ASP A 250 -16.41 -11.35 -11.51
N GLY A 251 -16.38 -10.26 -10.74
CA GLY A 251 -16.12 -8.91 -11.24
C GLY A 251 -17.37 -8.17 -11.71
N SER A 252 -18.53 -8.82 -11.77
CA SER A 252 -19.78 -8.19 -12.20
C SER A 252 -20.36 -7.26 -11.14
N GLU A 253 -21.23 -6.34 -11.60
CA GLU A 253 -21.95 -5.36 -10.76
C GLU A 253 -21.03 -4.52 -9.86
N PRO A 254 -20.05 -3.81 -10.43
CA PRO A 254 -19.18 -2.94 -9.64
C PRO A 254 -19.96 -1.76 -9.06
N GLU A 255 -19.63 -1.37 -7.83
CA GLU A 255 -20.23 -0.26 -7.10
C GLU A 255 -19.13 0.54 -6.39
N LEU A 256 -19.16 1.87 -6.57
CA LEU A 256 -18.23 2.79 -5.91
C LEU A 256 -18.70 3.03 -4.48
N LEU A 257 -17.85 2.71 -3.49
CA LEU A 257 -18.18 2.94 -2.08
C LEU A 257 -17.67 4.30 -1.63
N ALA A 258 -16.43 4.61 -2.00
CA ALA A 258 -15.75 5.80 -1.55
C ALA A 258 -14.65 6.23 -2.53
N TRP A 259 -14.33 7.52 -2.51
CA TRP A 259 -13.20 8.11 -3.22
C TRP A 259 -12.53 9.21 -2.40
N GLY A 260 -11.45 9.81 -2.91
CA GLY A 260 -10.61 10.73 -2.14
C GLY A 260 -9.78 10.04 -1.04
N ILE A 261 -9.56 8.73 -1.16
CA ILE A 261 -8.59 7.96 -0.37
C ILE A 261 -7.33 7.81 -1.22
N ARG A 262 -6.27 8.54 -0.90
CA ARG A 262 -5.08 8.70 -1.77
C ARG A 262 -4.44 7.36 -2.17
N ASN A 263 -4.25 6.47 -1.20
CA ASN A 263 -3.79 5.11 -1.46
C ASN A 263 -4.51 4.08 -0.56
N PRO A 264 -5.63 3.50 -1.02
CA PRO A 264 -6.38 2.46 -0.31
C PRO A 264 -5.67 1.09 -0.35
N TRP A 265 -4.37 1.05 -0.02
CA TRP A 265 -3.46 -0.09 -0.21
C TRP A 265 -3.77 -1.28 0.71
N GLY A 266 -4.03 -0.98 1.98
CA GLY A 266 -4.42 -1.95 3.01
C GLY A 266 -5.91 -1.84 3.31
N MET A 267 -6.57 -2.98 3.47
CA MET A 267 -7.95 -3.03 3.90
C MET A 267 -8.24 -4.31 4.67
N THR A 268 -9.16 -4.25 5.62
CA THR A 268 -9.59 -5.40 6.42
C THR A 268 -11.01 -5.19 6.93
N PHE A 269 -11.71 -6.29 7.16
CA PHE A 269 -13.00 -6.28 7.84
C PHE A 269 -12.81 -6.67 9.31
N ASP A 270 -13.56 -6.06 10.21
CA ASP A 270 -13.74 -6.62 11.55
C ASP A 270 -14.83 -7.71 11.59
N GLU A 271 -15.06 -8.25 12.78
CA GLU A 271 -16.07 -9.29 13.02
C GLU A 271 -17.52 -8.81 12.84
N ASP A 272 -17.76 -7.51 12.96
CA ASP A 272 -19.08 -6.90 12.79
C ASP A 272 -19.38 -6.58 11.31
N GLY A 273 -18.37 -6.65 10.44
CA GLY A 273 -18.46 -6.34 9.02
C GLY A 273 -18.16 -4.88 8.67
N GLU A 274 -17.50 -4.14 9.54
CA GLU A 274 -16.98 -2.80 9.25
C GLU A 274 -15.72 -2.89 8.38
N LEU A 275 -15.68 -2.12 7.29
CA LEU A 275 -14.53 -2.02 6.41
C LEU A 275 -13.58 -0.91 6.88
N TYR A 276 -12.35 -1.29 7.22
CA TYR A 276 -11.26 -0.36 7.51
C TYR A 276 -10.32 -0.28 6.32
N VAL A 277 -9.98 0.94 5.90
CA VAL A 277 -9.12 1.20 4.75
C VAL A 277 -7.97 2.12 5.16
N VAL A 278 -6.76 1.68 4.88
CA VAL A 278 -5.54 2.47 5.09
C VAL A 278 -5.45 3.56 4.04
N ASP A 279 -4.93 4.72 4.43
CA ASP A 279 -4.52 5.76 3.50
C ASP A 279 -3.18 6.38 3.91
N LEU A 280 -2.43 6.81 2.90
CA LEU A 280 -1.13 7.44 3.06
C LEU A 280 -1.27 8.95 3.19
N CYS A 281 -0.40 9.55 3.99
CA CYS A 281 -0.24 11.00 4.01
C CYS A 281 0.18 11.53 2.63
N MET A 282 -0.28 12.73 2.32
CA MET A 282 0.28 13.58 1.29
C MET A 282 1.75 13.95 1.61
N GLU A 283 2.55 14.23 0.58
CA GLU A 283 4.01 14.34 0.68
C GLU A 283 4.51 15.80 0.58
N GLU A 284 5.67 16.11 1.18
CA GLU A 284 6.32 17.42 0.97
C GLU A 284 7.16 17.42 -0.33
N LYS A 285 6.48 17.14 -1.44
CA LYS A 285 7.08 16.97 -2.76
C LYS A 285 6.27 17.67 -3.85
N ASP A 286 6.99 18.21 -4.82
CA ASP A 286 6.44 18.83 -6.04
C ASP A 286 5.51 17.88 -6.80
N PRO A 287 4.54 18.37 -7.58
CA PRO A 287 4.28 19.79 -7.90
C PRO A 287 3.59 20.60 -6.79
N ARG A 288 2.86 19.94 -5.89
CA ARG A 288 2.03 20.59 -4.86
C ARG A 288 2.37 20.04 -3.47
N PRO A 289 3.49 20.46 -2.85
CA PRO A 289 3.94 19.91 -1.58
C PRO A 289 2.95 20.22 -0.46
N VAL A 290 2.58 19.21 0.33
CA VAL A 290 1.70 19.36 1.51
C VAL A 290 2.49 18.92 2.72
N GLY A 291 2.60 19.79 3.72
CA GLY A 291 3.27 19.48 4.97
C GLY A 291 2.36 18.80 5.98
N GLN A 292 2.96 17.94 6.80
CA GLN A 292 2.34 17.44 8.05
C GLN A 292 0.93 16.82 7.90
N ASP A 293 0.59 16.26 6.73
CA ASP A 293 -0.61 15.43 6.60
C ASP A 293 -0.37 14.12 7.37
N PRO A 294 -1.23 13.74 8.33
CA PRO A 294 -1.08 12.47 9.04
C PRO A 294 -1.38 11.28 8.11
N GLY A 295 -0.74 10.14 8.37
CA GLY A 295 -1.25 8.87 7.86
C GLY A 295 -2.57 8.54 8.55
N LYS A 296 -3.42 7.75 7.92
CA LYS A 296 -4.80 7.56 8.40
C LYS A 296 -5.36 6.16 8.12
N VAL A 297 -6.29 5.75 8.98
CA VAL A 297 -7.17 4.59 8.77
C VAL A 297 -8.60 5.09 8.76
N TRP A 298 -9.30 4.88 7.66
CA TRP A 298 -10.69 5.24 7.46
C TRP A 298 -11.62 4.09 7.78
N ARG A 299 -12.86 4.42 8.16
CA ARG A 299 -14.00 3.50 8.16
C ARG A 299 -14.89 3.86 6.98
N VAL A 300 -15.13 2.91 6.08
CA VAL A 300 -15.99 3.11 4.90
C VAL A 300 -17.40 2.64 5.24
N LYS A 301 -18.30 3.56 5.59
CA LYS A 301 -19.66 3.26 6.04
C LYS A 301 -20.52 2.68 4.93
N ASN A 302 -20.26 3.06 3.68
CA ASN A 302 -20.97 2.52 2.51
C ASN A 302 -20.74 1.01 2.30
N ALA A 303 -19.73 0.41 2.93
CA ALA A 303 -19.58 -1.05 2.93
C ALA A 303 -20.75 -1.77 3.64
N ARG A 304 -21.45 -1.09 4.57
CA ARG A 304 -22.59 -1.64 5.32
C ARG A 304 -23.92 -1.56 4.59
N VAL A 305 -24.02 -0.72 3.56
CA VAL A 305 -25.28 -0.61 2.81
C VAL A 305 -25.45 -1.80 1.87
N PRO A 306 -26.69 -2.25 1.59
CA PRO A 306 -26.93 -3.33 0.63
C PRO A 306 -26.30 -3.05 -0.74
N HIS A 307 -25.83 -4.10 -1.42
CA HIS A 307 -25.23 -4.00 -2.76
C HIS A 307 -26.20 -3.41 -3.77
N GLY A 308 -25.71 -2.47 -4.57
CA GLY A 308 -26.50 -1.73 -5.56
C GLY A 308 -27.38 -0.62 -4.96
N SER A 309 -27.17 -0.28 -3.67
CA SER A 309 -27.95 0.74 -2.95
C SER A 309 -27.12 1.94 -2.49
N VAL A 310 -25.84 2.05 -2.90
CA VAL A 310 -25.04 3.25 -2.64
C VAL A 310 -25.57 4.39 -3.52
N GLU A 311 -26.23 5.36 -2.90
CA GLU A 311 -26.73 6.56 -3.61
C GLU A 311 -25.64 7.61 -3.84
N THR A 312 -24.71 7.75 -2.88
CA THR A 312 -23.62 8.72 -2.95
C THR A 312 -22.36 8.09 -2.34
N PRO A 313 -21.24 8.05 -3.08
CA PRO A 313 -20.00 7.53 -2.53
C PRO A 313 -19.45 8.48 -1.46
N GLU A 314 -18.79 7.93 -0.45
CA GLU A 314 -18.12 8.72 0.57
C GLU A 314 -16.88 9.41 -0.01
N TRP A 315 -16.62 10.68 0.36
CA TRP A 315 -15.41 11.39 -0.07
C TRP A 315 -14.48 11.68 1.12
N PHE A 316 -13.25 11.18 1.05
CA PHE A 316 -12.27 11.24 2.16
C PHE A 316 -11.21 12.33 2.02
N GLY A 317 -11.37 13.22 1.05
CA GLY A 317 -10.72 14.52 1.06
C GLY A 317 -9.57 14.71 0.09
N PHE A 318 -8.87 13.65 -0.33
CA PHE A 318 -7.79 13.82 -1.31
C PHE A 318 -8.35 14.43 -2.61
N PRO A 319 -7.68 15.45 -3.21
CA PRO A 319 -6.36 15.98 -2.85
C PRO A 319 -6.35 17.27 -1.99
N ASP A 320 -7.50 17.73 -1.48
CA ASP A 320 -7.63 19.07 -0.87
C ASP A 320 -7.79 19.08 0.65
N ILE A 321 -8.23 17.98 1.25
CA ILE A 321 -8.43 17.86 2.71
C ILE A 321 -7.48 16.81 3.27
N ALA A 322 -6.72 17.19 4.30
CA ALA A 322 -5.79 16.33 5.03
C ALA A 322 -6.54 15.34 5.95
N GLY A 323 -5.82 14.34 6.48
CA GLY A 323 -6.41 13.29 7.31
C GLY A 323 -7.06 13.78 8.60
N ASP A 324 -6.64 14.94 9.11
CA ASP A 324 -7.23 15.58 10.29
C ASP A 324 -8.46 16.45 9.99
N GLY A 325 -8.89 16.51 8.72
CA GLY A 325 -10.05 17.26 8.27
C GLY A 325 -9.79 18.72 7.96
N LEU A 326 -8.55 19.21 8.12
CA LEU A 326 -8.18 20.56 7.71
C LEU A 326 -7.85 20.60 6.22
N PRO A 327 -8.15 21.72 5.53
CA PRO A 327 -7.72 21.88 4.15
C PRO A 327 -6.20 21.97 4.06
N VAL A 328 -5.62 21.50 2.96
CA VAL A 328 -4.16 21.49 2.77
C VAL A 328 -3.51 22.88 2.69
N TRP A 329 -4.31 23.94 2.56
CA TRP A 329 -3.88 25.34 2.64
C TRP A 329 -4.00 25.94 4.05
N ASP A 330 -4.35 25.16 5.07
CA ASP A 330 -4.21 25.55 6.47
C ASP A 330 -2.73 25.70 6.83
N GLU A 331 -2.41 26.64 7.73
CA GLU A 331 -1.04 26.90 8.17
C GLU A 331 -0.36 25.66 8.79
N LYS A 332 -1.14 24.78 9.42
CA LYS A 332 -0.65 23.50 9.95
C LYS A 332 0.00 22.63 8.86
N HIS A 333 -0.47 22.75 7.62
CA HIS A 333 -0.01 21.96 6.49
C HIS A 333 1.03 22.68 5.62
N ARG A 334 1.63 23.76 6.12
CA ARG A 334 2.71 24.46 5.41
C ARG A 334 3.90 23.53 5.16
N PRO A 335 4.29 23.28 3.90
CA PRO A 335 5.49 22.52 3.58
C PRO A 335 6.74 23.32 3.96
N LEU A 336 7.87 22.63 4.20
CA LEU A 336 9.15 23.32 4.45
C LEU A 336 9.67 24.11 3.23
N ARG A 337 9.21 23.75 2.03
CA ARG A 337 9.59 24.38 0.77
C ARG A 337 8.35 24.60 -0.09
N GLY A 338 8.32 25.75 -0.74
CA GLY A 338 7.19 26.16 -1.56
C GLY A 338 6.13 26.94 -0.79
N PRO A 339 5.13 27.48 -1.49
CA PRO A 339 3.99 28.15 -0.88
C PRO A 339 3.05 27.15 -0.21
N LEU A 340 2.05 27.66 0.52
CA LEU A 340 0.89 26.84 0.86
C LEU A 340 0.21 26.38 -0.44
N PRO A 341 -0.29 25.14 -0.50
CA PRO A 341 -1.10 24.64 -1.62
C PRO A 341 -2.30 25.54 -1.92
N GLN A 342 -2.76 25.57 -3.17
CA GLN A 342 -3.98 26.29 -3.57
C GLN A 342 -5.16 25.31 -3.70
N PRO A 343 -6.40 25.61 -3.30
CA PRO A 343 -7.52 24.68 -3.51
C PRO A 343 -7.65 24.23 -4.99
N LEU A 344 -7.90 22.94 -5.24
CA LEU A 344 -8.06 22.38 -6.60
C LEU A 344 -9.53 22.26 -6.98
N ILE A 345 -10.38 21.86 -6.02
CA ILE A 345 -11.79 21.62 -6.20
C ILE A 345 -12.58 22.80 -5.63
N GLU A 346 -13.40 23.43 -6.46
CA GLU A 346 -14.25 24.56 -6.09
C GLU A 346 -15.48 24.12 -5.28
N ASN A 347 -16.04 22.95 -5.61
CA ASN A 347 -17.23 22.37 -4.99
C ASN A 347 -16.94 20.96 -4.41
N PRO A 348 -16.03 20.83 -3.43
CA PRO A 348 -15.70 19.52 -2.88
C PRO A 348 -16.97 18.83 -2.32
N PRO A 349 -17.14 17.51 -2.50
CA PRO A 349 -18.19 16.78 -1.82
C PRO A 349 -18.11 16.92 -0.29
N PRO A 350 -19.17 16.59 0.45
CA PRO A 350 -19.09 16.52 1.90
C PRO A 350 -18.03 15.53 2.36
N TRP A 351 -17.13 15.96 3.24
CA TRP A 351 -16.07 15.11 3.78
C TRP A 351 -16.65 14.04 4.72
N ALA A 352 -16.29 12.78 4.49
CA ALA A 352 -16.88 11.61 5.14
C ALA A 352 -16.23 11.21 6.49
N GLY A 353 -15.16 11.89 6.89
CA GLY A 353 -14.40 11.62 8.11
C GLY A 353 -15.21 11.76 9.43
N PRO A 354 -14.54 11.72 10.60
CA PRO A 354 -13.10 11.69 10.79
C PRO A 354 -12.48 10.30 10.59
N ALA A 355 -11.14 10.25 10.57
CA ALA A 355 -10.40 8.99 10.56
C ALA A 355 -10.59 8.24 11.90
N VAL A 356 -10.53 6.92 11.84
CA VAL A 356 -10.53 6.05 13.03
C VAL A 356 -9.20 6.17 13.77
N TYR A 357 -8.12 6.35 13.02
CA TYR A 357 -6.77 6.49 13.57
C TYR A 357 -5.97 7.45 12.70
N LEU A 358 -5.18 8.30 13.36
CA LEU A 358 -4.18 9.17 12.75
C LEU A 358 -2.82 8.84 13.36
N ASN A 359 -1.80 8.71 12.51
CA ASN A 359 -0.42 8.57 12.94
C ASN A 359 0.46 9.70 12.43
N GLU A 360 1.69 9.72 12.92
CA GLU A 360 2.67 10.72 12.52
C GLU A 360 2.84 10.73 10.98
N PRO A 361 3.09 11.89 10.37
CA PRO A 361 3.33 12.00 8.94
C PRO A 361 4.49 11.10 8.47
N HIS A 362 4.38 10.58 7.26
CA HIS A 362 5.41 9.79 6.57
C HIS A 362 5.83 8.49 7.28
N THR A 363 4.98 7.92 8.14
CA THR A 363 5.13 6.54 8.66
C THR A 363 5.00 5.48 7.58
N GLY A 364 4.40 5.80 6.42
CA GLY A 364 4.27 4.91 5.27
C GLY A 364 3.34 3.73 5.55
N ASN A 365 2.06 4.00 5.84
CA ASN A 365 1.10 2.94 6.15
C ASN A 365 1.01 1.88 5.02
N GLY A 366 1.36 0.65 5.38
CA GLY A 366 1.26 -0.54 4.55
C GLY A 366 -0.11 -1.20 4.73
N LYS A 367 -0.14 -2.54 4.75
CA LYS A 367 -1.39 -3.28 4.95
C LYS A 367 -1.76 -3.43 6.41
N ILE A 368 -3.01 -3.82 6.62
CA ILE A 368 -3.66 -3.88 7.92
C ILE A 368 -4.40 -5.20 8.08
N ALA A 369 -4.37 -5.78 9.28
CA ALA A 369 -5.13 -6.98 9.62
C ALA A 369 -5.94 -6.77 10.90
N TYR A 370 -7.21 -7.16 10.88
CA TYR A 370 -7.99 -7.30 12.10
C TYR A 370 -7.58 -8.58 12.86
N CYS A 371 -7.56 -8.53 14.19
CA CYS A 371 -7.33 -9.70 15.04
C CYS A 371 -8.67 -10.31 15.47
N PRO A 372 -9.08 -11.48 14.92
CA PRO A 372 -10.37 -12.08 15.27
C PRO A 372 -10.28 -13.10 16.41
N HIS A 373 -9.09 -13.32 16.99
CA HIS A 373 -8.85 -14.46 17.87
C HIS A 373 -8.44 -14.04 19.29
N ASP A 374 -9.14 -14.61 20.29
CA ASP A 374 -8.80 -14.46 21.71
C ASP A 374 -7.45 -15.13 22.05
N ALA A 375 -7.06 -16.15 21.30
CA ALA A 375 -5.80 -16.88 21.50
C ALA A 375 -4.58 -15.96 21.42
N PHE A 376 -4.55 -15.04 20.45
CA PHE A 376 -3.50 -14.02 20.35
C PHE A 376 -3.58 -12.97 21.46
N GLY A 377 -4.71 -12.84 22.15
CA GLY A 377 -4.88 -11.94 23.30
C GLY A 377 -5.12 -10.47 22.94
N ARG A 378 -5.40 -10.18 21.66
CA ARG A 378 -5.64 -8.82 21.14
C ARG A 378 -6.86 -8.78 20.20
N ARG A 379 -7.85 -9.64 20.42
CA ARG A 379 -9.10 -9.66 19.64
C ARG A 379 -9.71 -8.26 19.57
N GLY A 380 -10.23 -7.87 18.42
CA GLY A 380 -10.82 -6.55 18.21
C GLY A 380 -9.82 -5.45 17.81
N ARG A 381 -8.51 -5.73 17.85
CA ARG A 381 -7.47 -4.75 17.45
C ARG A 381 -7.16 -4.85 15.96
N LEU A 382 -6.85 -3.71 15.35
CA LEU A 382 -6.25 -3.65 14.01
C LEU A 382 -4.73 -3.61 14.13
N PHE A 383 -4.03 -4.38 13.29
CA PHE A 383 -2.57 -4.42 13.22
C PHE A 383 -2.13 -3.78 11.91
N LEU A 384 -1.55 -2.57 12.00
CA LEU A 384 -1.14 -1.78 10.86
C LEU A 384 0.38 -1.85 10.71
N CYS A 385 0.84 -2.34 9.55
CA CYS A 385 2.24 -2.25 9.17
C CYS A 385 2.58 -0.81 8.77
N GLN A 386 3.63 -0.23 9.34
CA GLN A 386 4.17 1.06 8.92
C GLN A 386 5.51 0.82 8.22
N PHE A 387 5.51 0.95 6.89
CA PHE A 387 6.63 0.72 5.99
C PHE A 387 7.83 1.62 6.28
N GLY A 388 7.58 2.77 6.90
CA GLY A 388 8.57 3.76 7.29
C GLY A 388 8.80 4.84 6.24
N THR A 389 9.34 5.95 6.70
CA THR A 389 9.62 7.13 5.86
C THR A 389 10.59 6.86 4.72
N TYR A 390 10.53 7.71 3.70
CA TYR A 390 11.57 7.84 2.67
C TYR A 390 12.42 9.09 2.90
N TRP A 391 12.55 9.56 4.13
CA TRP A 391 13.42 10.68 4.47
C TRP A 391 14.83 10.51 3.85
N PRO A 392 15.41 11.55 3.23
CA PRO A 392 14.89 12.92 3.07
C PRO A 392 14.14 13.17 1.75
N LEU A 393 13.65 12.14 1.05
CA LEU A 393 13.00 12.29 -0.26
C LEU A 393 11.58 12.84 -0.16
N ASN A 394 10.80 12.31 0.76
CA ASN A 394 9.36 12.54 0.85
C ASN A 394 8.98 13.59 1.92
N SER A 395 9.93 13.85 2.83
CA SER A 395 9.97 15.00 3.72
C SER A 395 11.42 15.38 4.01
N MET A 396 11.67 16.68 4.23
CA MET A 396 12.97 17.22 4.61
C MET A 396 13.08 17.48 6.13
N ARG A 397 12.05 17.13 6.91
CA ARG A 397 12.00 17.37 8.36
C ARG A 397 12.85 16.35 9.13
N PRO A 398 13.90 16.76 9.87
CA PRO A 398 14.79 15.83 10.56
C PRO A 398 14.11 14.98 11.63
N ASP A 399 13.09 15.50 12.30
CA ASP A 399 12.30 14.81 13.33
C ASP A 399 11.52 13.62 12.77
N GLN A 400 11.26 13.58 11.46
CA GLN A 400 10.50 12.51 10.79
C GLN A 400 11.37 11.39 10.23
N GLN A 401 12.70 11.45 10.40
CA GLN A 401 13.65 10.50 9.79
C GLN A 401 13.43 9.02 10.17
N ASN A 402 12.75 8.78 11.29
CA ASN A 402 12.51 7.44 11.84
C ASN A 402 11.00 7.12 12.00
N ASN A 403 10.11 7.90 11.39
CA ASN A 403 8.68 7.63 11.46
C ASN A 403 8.37 6.29 10.76
N GLY A 404 7.57 5.44 11.42
CA GLY A 404 7.18 4.10 10.96
C GLY A 404 8.20 3.01 11.32
N PHE A 405 8.47 2.10 10.37
CA PHE A 405 9.38 0.94 10.54
C PHE A 405 8.94 0.00 11.69
N ASN A 406 7.64 -0.18 11.84
CA ASN A 406 7.03 -0.92 12.94
C ASN A 406 5.70 -1.55 12.52
N VAL A 407 5.08 -2.27 13.45
CA VAL A 407 3.66 -2.66 13.41
C VAL A 407 3.01 -2.06 14.65
N VAL A 408 1.89 -1.36 14.46
CA VAL A 408 1.08 -0.80 15.55
C VAL A 408 -0.21 -1.58 15.73
N ALA A 409 -0.63 -1.78 16.97
CA ALA A 409 -1.94 -2.34 17.31
C ALA A 409 -2.88 -1.21 17.72
N ILE A 410 -3.99 -1.05 16.99
CA ILE A 410 -4.93 0.06 17.09
C ILE A 410 -6.24 -0.46 17.67
N ASP A 411 -6.80 0.29 18.62
CA ASP A 411 -8.19 0.18 19.04
C ASP A 411 -9.09 0.95 18.05
N PRO A 412 -9.90 0.29 17.22
CA PRO A 412 -10.72 0.98 16.24
C PRO A 412 -11.93 1.72 16.84
N GLN A 413 -12.21 1.56 18.14
CA GLN A 413 -13.27 2.27 18.84
C GLN A 413 -12.78 3.59 19.44
N THR A 414 -11.56 3.60 19.98
CA THR A 414 -10.98 4.78 20.65
C THR A 414 -9.96 5.53 19.78
N GLY A 415 -9.40 4.89 18.76
CA GLY A 415 -8.28 5.41 17.98
C GLY A 415 -6.93 5.35 18.71
N GLU A 416 -6.86 4.78 19.91
CA GLU A 416 -5.60 4.58 20.62
C GLU A 416 -4.76 3.48 19.97
N ALA A 417 -3.45 3.66 19.96
CA ALA A 417 -2.53 2.68 19.37
C ALA A 417 -1.27 2.46 20.22
N GLU A 418 -0.74 1.24 20.18
CA GLU A 418 0.55 0.89 20.76
C GLU A 418 1.52 0.39 19.69
N ASN A 419 2.82 0.62 19.90
CA ASN A 419 3.86 -0.01 19.10
C ASN A 419 3.96 -1.50 19.47
N PHE A 420 3.39 -2.38 18.64
CA PHE A 420 3.34 -3.81 18.87
C PHE A 420 4.62 -4.53 18.45
N MET A 421 5.25 -4.12 17.35
CA MET A 421 6.50 -4.72 16.88
C MET A 421 7.40 -3.65 16.30
N ARG A 422 8.60 -3.47 16.86
CA ARG A 422 9.55 -2.43 16.39
C ARG A 422 10.99 -2.81 16.69
N ASN A 423 11.94 -2.17 16.03
CA ASN A 423 13.35 -2.33 16.36
C ASN A 423 13.70 -1.73 17.73
N ARG A 424 14.73 -2.28 18.38
CA ARG A 424 15.31 -1.74 19.62
C ARG A 424 15.94 -0.36 19.39
N VAL A 425 16.53 -0.16 18.22
CA VAL A 425 17.05 1.11 17.74
C VAL A 425 16.06 1.65 16.69
N PRO A 426 15.55 2.89 16.80
CA PRO A 426 14.57 3.43 15.87
C PRO A 426 15.05 3.43 14.41
N GLY A 427 14.11 3.22 13.48
CA GLY A 427 14.39 3.16 12.04
C GLY A 427 14.66 1.73 11.52
N PRO A 428 15.00 1.61 10.22
CA PRO A 428 15.27 0.31 9.59
C PRO A 428 16.60 -0.27 10.08
N ALA A 429 16.71 -1.59 10.20
CA ALA A 429 17.90 -2.25 10.74
C ALA A 429 19.17 -1.94 9.93
N SER A 430 19.07 -1.86 8.60
CA SER A 430 20.16 -1.53 7.68
C SER A 430 20.79 -0.15 7.91
N ALA A 431 20.11 0.77 8.60
CA ALA A 431 20.68 2.05 9.00
C ALA A 431 21.68 1.95 10.18
N HIS A 432 21.73 0.78 10.84
CA HIS A 432 22.50 0.56 12.06
C HIS A 432 23.42 -0.66 11.90
N PRO A 433 24.72 -0.47 11.60
CA PRO A 433 25.64 -1.57 11.36
C PRO A 433 25.62 -2.62 12.48
N GLY A 434 25.43 -3.88 12.10
CA GLY A 434 25.38 -5.03 13.00
C GLY A 434 23.98 -5.39 13.54
N GLN A 435 22.96 -4.56 13.29
CA GLN A 435 21.57 -4.89 13.61
C GLN A 435 20.94 -5.76 12.52
N GLY A 436 20.01 -6.64 12.89
CA GLY A 436 19.30 -7.56 12.00
C GLY A 436 17.77 -7.55 12.13
N GLY A 437 17.20 -6.53 12.78
CA GLY A 437 15.76 -6.40 13.00
C GLY A 437 14.94 -6.11 11.73
N LEU A 438 13.79 -5.45 11.90
CA LEU A 438 12.89 -5.03 10.82
C LEU A 438 13.59 -4.06 9.85
N GLU A 439 13.32 -4.21 8.55
CA GLU A 439 13.57 -3.15 7.58
C GLU A 439 12.30 -2.36 7.35
N ARG A 440 11.29 -2.94 6.70
CA ARG A 440 10.07 -2.24 6.28
C ARG A 440 8.85 -3.17 6.26
N PRO A 441 8.11 -3.29 7.37
CA PRO A 441 6.86 -4.03 7.41
C PRO A 441 5.88 -3.54 6.35
N VAL A 442 5.41 -4.43 5.48
CA VAL A 442 4.52 -4.09 4.36
C VAL A 442 3.15 -4.75 4.47
N ASP A 443 3.09 -5.94 5.06
CA ASP A 443 1.86 -6.70 5.26
C ASP A 443 1.91 -7.57 6.51
N CYS A 444 0.76 -7.92 7.04
CA CYS A 444 0.65 -8.89 8.12
C CYS A 444 -0.68 -9.64 8.08
N ALA A 445 -0.69 -10.89 8.56
CA ALA A 445 -1.91 -11.68 8.70
C ALA A 445 -1.81 -12.62 9.90
N PHE A 446 -2.95 -12.94 10.48
CA PHE A 446 -3.04 -13.95 11.53
C PHE A 446 -3.06 -15.35 10.94
N SER A 447 -2.38 -16.29 11.60
CA SER A 447 -2.50 -17.70 11.25
C SER A 447 -3.95 -18.17 11.46
N PRO A 448 -4.43 -19.18 10.70
CA PRO A 448 -5.80 -19.69 10.84
C PRO A 448 -6.14 -20.22 12.24
N ASP A 449 -5.13 -20.65 13.01
CA ASP A 449 -5.30 -21.09 14.40
C ASP A 449 -5.38 -19.92 15.41
N GLY A 450 -5.15 -18.69 14.94
CA GLY A 450 -5.21 -17.46 15.72
C GLY A 450 -4.11 -17.27 16.75
N ARG A 451 -3.04 -18.06 16.71
CA ARG A 451 -1.97 -18.04 17.74
C ARG A 451 -0.79 -17.14 17.38
N SER A 452 -0.64 -16.83 16.09
CA SER A 452 0.51 -16.10 15.59
C SER A 452 0.10 -15.00 14.62
N LEU A 453 0.83 -13.89 14.67
CA LEU A 453 0.84 -12.84 13.65
C LEU A 453 2.06 -13.05 12.76
N TYR A 454 1.85 -13.10 11.47
CA TYR A 454 2.91 -13.15 10.46
C TYR A 454 3.10 -11.74 9.93
N VAL A 455 4.34 -11.25 9.90
CA VAL A 455 4.68 -9.90 9.43
C VAL A 455 5.65 -10.03 8.27
N LEU A 456 5.23 -9.54 7.11
CA LEU A 456 6.03 -9.49 5.90
C LEU A 456 6.84 -8.20 5.90
N ASP A 457 8.15 -8.36 5.86
CA ASP A 457 9.12 -7.29 5.76
C ASP A 457 9.64 -7.21 4.32
N PHE A 458 9.42 -6.07 3.66
CA PHE A 458 9.81 -5.81 2.28
C PHE A 458 11.34 -5.93 2.07
N GLY A 459 12.12 -5.70 3.13
CA GLY A 459 13.57 -5.67 3.09
C GLY A 459 14.12 -4.27 2.85
N VAL A 460 15.40 -4.21 2.44
CA VAL A 460 16.13 -2.96 2.32
C VAL A 460 15.61 -2.17 1.13
N ASN A 461 15.04 -1.02 1.45
CA ASN A 461 14.57 -0.04 0.49
C ASN A 461 15.00 1.35 1.00
N ALA A 462 16.03 1.91 0.39
CA ALA A 462 16.73 3.09 0.88
C ALA A 462 16.44 4.30 -0.01
N ALA A 463 16.14 5.44 0.62
CA ALA A 463 15.93 6.70 -0.07
C ALA A 463 17.10 7.67 0.15
N ASN A 464 17.37 8.48 -0.87
CA ASN A 464 18.15 9.70 -0.74
C ASN A 464 17.32 10.87 -1.31
N LYS A 465 17.88 12.09 -1.32
CA LYS A 465 17.18 13.30 -1.79
C LYS A 465 16.66 13.25 -3.23
N ARG A 466 17.05 12.26 -4.04
CA ARG A 466 16.75 12.19 -5.48
C ARG A 466 16.04 10.92 -5.90
N ASN A 467 16.37 9.80 -5.29
CA ASN A 467 15.82 8.51 -5.68
C ASN A 467 15.68 7.58 -4.48
N VAL A 468 14.97 6.50 -4.74
CA VAL A 468 14.83 5.36 -3.86
C VAL A 468 15.45 4.15 -4.57
N VAL A 469 16.08 3.25 -3.83
CA VAL A 469 16.68 2.02 -4.35
C VAL A 469 16.21 0.85 -3.49
N ALA A 470 15.65 -0.16 -4.13
CA ALA A 470 15.21 -1.38 -3.47
C ALA A 470 16.15 -2.56 -3.78
N TYR A 471 16.45 -3.37 -2.78
CA TYR A 471 17.40 -4.46 -2.88
C TYR A 471 16.68 -5.81 -2.79
N ALA A 472 16.76 -6.60 -3.85
CA ALA A 472 16.28 -7.98 -3.87
C ALA A 472 17.01 -8.86 -2.84
N HIS A 473 16.41 -9.99 -2.48
CA HIS A 473 16.96 -10.96 -1.52
C HIS A 473 17.24 -10.39 -0.12
N THR A 474 16.48 -9.37 0.29
CA THR A 474 16.59 -8.78 1.63
C THR A 474 15.30 -8.87 2.43
N GLY A 475 14.18 -9.28 1.86
CA GLY A 475 12.90 -9.41 2.55
C GLY A 475 12.87 -10.60 3.51
N VAL A 476 12.05 -10.47 4.56
CA VAL A 476 11.92 -11.46 5.63
C VAL A 476 10.44 -11.68 5.96
N LEU A 477 10.06 -12.93 6.22
CA LEU A 477 8.81 -13.27 6.88
C LEU A 477 9.08 -13.52 8.36
N TRP A 478 8.53 -12.66 9.22
CA TRP A 478 8.60 -12.80 10.66
C TRP A 478 7.33 -13.47 11.20
N ARG A 479 7.46 -14.23 12.27
CA ARG A 479 6.35 -14.76 13.05
C ARG A 479 6.43 -14.25 14.48
N VAL A 480 5.35 -13.65 14.95
CA VAL A 480 5.14 -13.26 16.34
C VAL A 480 4.13 -14.22 16.95
N THR A 481 4.48 -14.85 18.08
CA THR A 481 3.63 -15.85 18.75
C THR A 481 3.46 -15.47 20.21
N ARG A 482 2.24 -15.62 20.72
CA ARG A 482 1.97 -15.46 22.16
C ARG A 482 2.44 -16.71 22.92
N GLN A 483 3.15 -16.50 24.02
CA GLN A 483 3.68 -17.57 24.89
C GLN A 483 2.63 -18.18 25.80
#